data_AF-A0A914GQW3-F1
#
_entry.id   AF-A0A914GQW3-F1
#
_cell.length_a   1.000
_cell.length_b   1.000
_cell.length_c   1.000
_cell.angle_alpha   90.00
_cell.angle_beta   90.00
_cell.angle_gamma   90.00
#
_symmetry.space_group_name_H-M   'P 1'
#
loop_
_entity.id
_entity.type
_entity.pdbx_description
1 polymer ?
#
loop_
_entity_poly.entity_id
_entity_poly.type
_entity_poly.pdbx_seq_one_letter_code
_entity_poly.pdbx_strand_id
1 'polypeptide(L)'
;MLTTEASVDDLNVRLNLLKNDERCKVSTRNFRPNISVKGTKPFDEDRWLEVKIGEAKFACYRPCSRCIFTTVDPDEGILIRNMQPLRLLRSYRLAPEGKLRNFYGESPIFGVYMIIKKEGRIHVDDKVFVRYKSSPF
;
A
#
# COMPACT_ATOMS: atom_id res chain seq x y z
N MET A 1 7.26 3.42 5.23
CA MET A 1 6.41 2.68 4.25
C MET A 1 5.94 3.67 3.19
N LEU A 2 5.88 3.24 1.93
CA LEU A 2 5.34 4.00 0.81
C LEU A 2 4.12 3.30 0.19
N THR A 3 3.16 4.08 -0.29
CA THR A 3 2.05 3.58 -1.11
C THR A 3 1.75 4.55 -2.24
N THR A 4 0.97 4.14 -3.24
CA THR A 4 0.52 5.04 -4.31
C THR A 4 -0.95 5.42 -4.13
N GLU A 5 -1.32 6.63 -4.54
CA GLU A 5 -2.72 7.08 -4.54
C GLU A 5 -3.56 6.18 -5.45
N ALA A 6 -3.02 5.79 -6.61
CA ALA A 6 -3.68 4.89 -7.55
C ALA A 6 -4.05 3.53 -6.96
N SER A 7 -3.24 2.96 -6.05
CA SER A 7 -3.58 1.73 -5.32
C SER A 7 -4.78 1.94 -4.37
N VAL A 8 -4.86 3.09 -3.71
CA VAL A 8 -5.97 3.42 -2.80
C VAL A 8 -7.24 3.69 -3.61
N ASP A 9 -7.11 4.35 -4.76
CA ASP A 9 -8.23 4.62 -5.67
C ASP A 9 -8.80 3.32 -6.26
N ASP A 10 -7.96 2.39 -6.74
CA ASP A 10 -8.41 1.07 -7.20
C ASP A 10 -9.14 0.30 -6.08
N LEU A 11 -8.62 0.34 -4.86
CA LEU A 11 -9.29 -0.28 -3.72
C LEU A 11 -10.66 0.37 -3.45
N ASN A 12 -10.76 1.69 -3.50
CA ASN A 12 -12.02 2.40 -3.34
C ASN A 12 -13.02 2.07 -4.46
N VAL A 13 -12.57 1.94 -5.70
CA VAL A 13 -13.43 1.48 -6.81
C VAL A 13 -13.99 0.09 -6.49
N ARG A 14 -13.16 -0.86 -6.04
CA ARG A 14 -13.61 -2.21 -5.67
C ARG A 14 -14.53 -2.21 -4.46
N LEU A 15 -14.26 -1.40 -3.44
CA LEU A 15 -15.13 -1.25 -2.26
C LEU A 15 -16.50 -0.71 -2.64
N ASN A 16 -16.58 0.24 -3.57
CA ASN A 16 -17.85 0.81 -4.04
C ASN A 16 -18.70 -0.20 -4.84
N LEU A 17 -18.07 -1.22 -5.44
CA LEU A 17 -18.77 -2.31 -6.13
C LEU A 17 -19.36 -3.36 -5.17
N LEU A 18 -18.98 -3.34 -3.89
CA LEU A 18 -19.60 -4.21 -2.89
C LEU A 18 -21.09 -3.86 -2.71
N LYS A 19 -21.86 -4.85 -2.27
CA LYS A 19 -23.31 -4.73 -2.06
C LYS A 19 -23.62 -4.53 -0.58
N ASN A 20 -24.84 -4.09 -0.28
CA ASN A 20 -25.34 -3.89 1.09
C ASN A 20 -24.44 -2.93 1.90
N ASP A 21 -24.42 -3.08 3.23
CA ASP A 21 -23.66 -2.25 4.18
C ASP A 21 -22.15 -2.59 4.24
N GLU A 22 -21.62 -3.15 3.16
CA GLU A 22 -20.21 -3.55 3.05
C GLU A 22 -19.34 -2.49 2.36
N ARG A 23 -19.97 -1.45 1.80
CA ARG A 23 -19.25 -0.33 1.18
C ARG A 23 -18.59 0.51 2.27
N CYS A 24 -17.34 0.88 2.03
CA CYS A 24 -16.69 1.93 2.78
C CYS A 24 -15.75 2.69 1.84
N LYS A 25 -15.39 3.91 2.24
CA LYS A 25 -14.35 4.69 1.59
C LYS A 25 -13.14 4.72 2.52
N VAL A 26 -11.97 4.46 1.96
CA VAL A 26 -10.71 4.52 2.70
C VAL A 26 -9.80 5.57 2.10
N SER A 27 -8.89 6.08 2.92
CA SER A 27 -7.83 7.00 2.50
C SER A 27 -6.47 6.40 2.81
N THR A 28 -5.41 7.10 2.39
CA THR A 28 -4.03 6.77 2.77
C THR A 28 -3.86 6.70 4.30
N ARG A 29 -4.65 7.44 5.09
CA ARG A 29 -4.60 7.40 6.57
C ARG A 29 -4.90 6.01 7.14
N ASN A 30 -5.78 5.23 6.52
CA ASN A 30 -6.06 3.84 6.91
C ASN A 30 -4.81 2.94 6.73
N PHE A 31 -3.92 3.31 5.79
CA PHE A 31 -2.72 2.55 5.48
C PHE A 31 -1.47 3.03 6.22
N ARG A 32 -1.50 4.27 6.73
CA ARG A 32 -0.41 4.92 7.49
C ARG A 32 0.94 4.92 6.76
N PRO A 33 1.01 5.28 5.46
CA PRO A 33 2.27 5.46 4.78
C PRO A 33 3.00 6.69 5.33
N ASN A 34 4.33 6.73 5.19
CA ASN A 34 5.11 7.96 5.38
C ASN A 34 5.13 8.80 4.10
N ILE A 35 5.06 8.15 2.93
CA ILE A 35 5.11 8.79 1.61
C ILE A 35 3.98 8.21 0.76
N SER A 36 3.20 9.08 0.14
CA SER A 36 2.21 8.72 -0.88
C SER A 36 2.62 9.32 -2.22
N VAL A 37 2.56 8.51 -3.29
CA VAL A 37 2.97 8.92 -4.64
C VAL A 37 1.79 8.92 -5.59
N LYS A 38 1.65 10.00 -6.36
CA LYS A 38 0.64 10.19 -7.42
C LYS A 38 1.22 9.89 -8.81
N GLY A 39 0.34 9.70 -9.79
CA GLY A 39 0.73 9.57 -11.21
C GLY A 39 1.26 8.19 -11.61
N THR A 40 0.83 7.14 -10.93
CA THR A 40 1.24 5.75 -11.18
C THR A 40 0.05 4.90 -11.61
N LYS A 41 0.30 3.66 -12.05
CA LYS A 41 -0.75 2.65 -12.16
C LYS A 41 -1.06 2.07 -10.77
N PRO A 42 -2.26 1.51 -10.55
CA PRO A 42 -2.56 0.79 -9.32
C PRO A 42 -1.53 -0.32 -9.06
N PHE A 43 -1.04 -0.40 -7.82
CA PHE A 43 -0.05 -1.37 -7.33
C PHE A 43 1.31 -1.34 -8.04
N ASP A 44 1.63 -0.27 -8.77
CA ASP A 44 2.92 -0.15 -9.45
C ASP A 44 4.09 -0.21 -8.45
N GLU A 45 3.88 0.23 -7.20
CA GLU A 45 4.88 0.20 -6.14
C GLU A 45 5.42 -1.20 -5.83
N ASP A 46 4.63 -2.26 -6.09
CA ASP A 46 5.08 -3.65 -5.89
C ASP A 46 6.32 -3.98 -6.73
N ARG A 47 6.47 -3.32 -7.90
CA ARG A 47 7.55 -3.56 -8.87
C ARG A 47 8.74 -2.62 -8.68
N TRP A 48 8.71 -1.74 -7.69
CA TRP A 48 9.79 -0.79 -7.49
C TRP A 48 10.95 -1.48 -6.79
N LEU A 49 12.15 -1.29 -7.33
CA LEU A 49 13.41 -1.77 -6.76
C LEU A 49 14.09 -0.65 -5.96
N GLU A 50 14.16 0.54 -6.55
CA GLU A 50 14.69 1.74 -5.91
C GLU A 50 13.84 2.95 -6.26
N VAL A 51 13.83 3.90 -5.32
CA VAL A 51 13.09 5.14 -5.45
C VAL A 51 14.05 6.29 -5.10
N LYS A 52 14.09 7.32 -5.93
CA LYS A 52 14.75 8.59 -5.65
C LYS A 52 13.70 9.70 -5.56
N ILE A 53 13.75 10.46 -4.49
CA ILE A 53 12.87 11.61 -4.23
C ILE A 53 13.78 12.72 -3.70
N GLY A 54 13.74 13.91 -4.32
CA GLY A 54 14.66 14.99 -3.98
C GLY A 54 16.12 14.51 -3.96
N GLU A 55 16.78 14.68 -2.81
CA GLU A 55 18.18 14.27 -2.58
C GLU A 55 18.32 12.83 -2.05
N ALA A 56 17.24 12.27 -1.51
CA ALA A 56 17.22 10.97 -0.86
C ALA A 56 17.09 9.82 -1.86
N LYS A 57 17.66 8.67 -1.49
CA LYS A 57 17.52 7.41 -2.22
C LYS A 57 17.05 6.31 -1.29
N PHE A 58 16.15 5.48 -1.78
CA PHE A 58 15.55 4.38 -1.05
C PHE A 58 15.67 3.08 -1.85
N ALA A 59 15.87 1.96 -1.15
CA ALA A 59 15.67 0.63 -1.70
C ALA A 59 14.31 0.10 -1.22
N CYS A 60 13.51 -0.43 -2.13
CA CYS A 60 12.27 -1.14 -1.80
C CYS A 60 12.62 -2.55 -1.33
N TYR A 61 12.30 -2.86 -0.06
CA TYR A 61 12.75 -4.08 0.60
C TYR A 61 11.72 -5.21 0.49
N ARG A 62 10.47 -4.96 0.91
CA ARG A 62 9.40 -5.97 0.88
C ARG A 62 8.00 -5.34 0.92
N PRO A 63 6.96 -6.04 0.44
CA PRO A 63 5.58 -5.60 0.60
C PRO A 63 5.19 -5.43 2.08
N CYS A 64 4.27 -4.50 2.33
CA CYS A 64 3.70 -4.30 3.66
C CYS A 64 2.46 -5.17 3.83
N SER A 65 2.55 -6.19 4.68
CA SER A 65 1.36 -6.93 5.12
C SER A 65 0.42 -6.01 5.90
N ARG A 66 -0.88 -6.23 5.75
CA ARG A 66 -1.94 -5.44 6.38
C ARG A 66 -2.66 -6.26 7.44
N CYS A 67 -3.00 -5.58 8.53
CA CYS A 67 -3.72 -6.15 9.66
C CYS A 67 -5.01 -5.36 9.93
N ILE A 68 -5.68 -5.73 11.03
CA ILE A 68 -6.95 -5.14 11.47
C ILE A 68 -6.91 -3.62 11.63
N PHE A 69 -5.76 -3.00 11.89
CA PHE A 69 -5.67 -1.54 12.01
C PHE A 69 -6.07 -0.77 10.74
N THR A 70 -6.12 -1.44 9.57
CA THR A 70 -6.68 -0.83 8.36
C THR A 70 -8.18 -0.57 8.44
N THR A 71 -8.89 -1.25 9.34
CA THR A 71 -10.34 -1.15 9.53
C THR A 71 -10.72 -0.15 10.62
N VAL A 72 -9.75 0.61 11.17
CA VAL A 72 -10.04 1.69 12.12
C VAL A 72 -10.40 2.94 11.33
N ASP A 73 -11.54 3.55 11.65
CA ASP A 73 -11.90 4.86 11.15
C ASP A 73 -10.87 5.90 11.65
N PRO A 74 -10.15 6.62 10.77
CA PRO A 74 -9.11 7.55 11.19
C PRO A 74 -9.62 8.79 11.93
N ASP A 75 -10.90 9.12 11.82
CA ASP A 75 -11.53 10.28 12.43
C ASP A 75 -12.22 9.91 13.75
N GLU A 76 -12.91 8.77 13.79
CA GLU A 76 -13.65 8.31 14.98
C GLU A 76 -12.82 7.40 15.90
N GLY A 77 -11.76 6.77 15.40
CA GLY A 77 -10.96 5.80 16.16
C GLY A 77 -11.66 4.47 16.44
N ILE A 78 -12.78 4.20 15.76
CA ILE A 78 -13.63 3.01 15.96
C ILE A 78 -13.34 1.96 14.88
N LEU A 79 -13.39 0.68 15.25
CA LEU A 79 -13.29 -0.44 14.32
C LEU A 79 -14.56 -0.59 13.47
N ILE A 80 -14.40 -0.66 12.16
CA ILE A 80 -15.45 -0.97 11.21
C ILE A 80 -15.84 -2.46 11.33
N ARG A 81 -17.09 -2.73 11.70
CA ARG A 81 -17.59 -4.08 12.04
C ARG A 81 -17.53 -5.09 10.90
N ASN A 82 -17.69 -4.65 9.65
CA ASN A 82 -17.66 -5.52 8.48
C ASN A 82 -16.23 -5.90 8.03
N MET A 83 -15.21 -5.51 8.81
CA MET A 83 -13.78 -5.80 8.57
C MET A 83 -13.22 -5.22 7.26
N GLN A 84 -13.88 -4.23 6.66
CA GLN A 84 -13.36 -3.53 5.49
C GLN A 84 -12.35 -2.44 5.89
N PRO A 85 -11.30 -2.21 5.08
CA PRO A 85 -11.03 -2.80 3.77
C PRO A 85 -10.29 -4.15 3.81
N LEU A 86 -9.92 -4.65 5.00
CA LEU A 86 -9.05 -5.81 5.15
C LEU A 86 -9.64 -7.08 4.51
N ARG A 87 -10.94 -7.30 4.66
CA ARG A 87 -11.63 -8.46 4.10
C ARG A 87 -11.59 -8.47 2.57
N LEU A 88 -11.83 -7.32 1.92
CA LEU A 88 -11.68 -7.21 0.48
C LEU A 88 -10.22 -7.41 0.06
N LEU A 89 -9.26 -6.79 0.76
CA LEU A 89 -7.83 -7.00 0.46
C LEU A 89 -7.43 -8.48 0.51
N ARG A 90 -7.95 -9.27 1.46
CA ARG A 90 -7.71 -10.71 1.54
C ARG A 90 -8.20 -11.49 0.31
N SER A 91 -9.18 -11.00 -0.45
CA SER A 91 -9.68 -11.75 -1.60
C SER A 91 -8.80 -11.62 -2.85
N TYR A 92 -7.96 -10.58 -2.96
CA TYR A 92 -7.19 -10.32 -4.19
C TYR A 92 -5.76 -9.83 -3.99
N ARG A 93 -5.34 -9.54 -2.75
CA ARG A 93 -4.01 -9.00 -2.42
C ARG A 93 -3.21 -9.89 -1.49
N LEU A 94 -3.44 -11.20 -1.49
CA LEU A 94 -2.54 -12.12 -0.79
C LEU A 94 -1.24 -12.32 -1.58
N ALA A 95 -0.12 -12.53 -0.90
CA ALA A 95 1.18 -12.76 -1.53
C ALA A 95 1.17 -14.04 -2.40
N PRO A 96 1.83 -14.10 -3.56
CA PRO A 96 1.81 -15.29 -4.41
C PRO A 96 2.35 -16.53 -3.69
N GLU A 97 1.85 -17.70 -4.11
CA GLU A 97 2.26 -18.99 -3.56
C GLU A 97 3.80 -19.15 -3.53
N GLY A 98 4.29 -19.83 -2.50
CA GLY A 98 5.73 -20.02 -2.26
C GLY A 98 6.22 -19.29 -1.01
N LYS A 99 7.50 -18.91 -1.01
CA LYS A 99 8.19 -18.38 0.19
C LYS A 99 7.48 -17.17 0.80
N LEU A 100 6.97 -16.28 -0.05
CA LEU A 100 6.33 -15.04 0.40
C LEU A 100 4.94 -15.30 1.03
N ARG A 101 4.15 -16.20 0.45
CA ARG A 101 2.90 -16.70 1.04
C ARG A 101 3.15 -17.41 2.37
N ASN A 102 4.15 -18.28 2.47
CA ASN A 102 4.48 -18.97 3.72
C ASN A 102 4.83 -17.99 4.85
N PHE A 103 5.44 -16.86 4.51
CA PHE A 103 5.80 -15.83 5.49
C PHE A 103 4.60 -14.94 5.89
N TYR A 104 3.75 -14.54 4.96
CA TYR A 104 2.63 -13.63 5.23
C TYR A 104 1.30 -14.30 5.59
N GLY A 105 1.14 -15.59 5.26
CA GLY A 105 -0.10 -16.32 5.37
C GLY A 105 -1.27 -15.59 4.69
N GLU A 106 -2.37 -15.44 5.42
CA GLU A 106 -3.60 -14.78 5.00
C GLU A 106 -3.57 -13.24 5.20
N SER A 107 -2.40 -12.66 5.46
CA SER A 107 -2.26 -11.21 5.56
C SER A 107 -2.08 -10.61 4.17
N PRO A 108 -3.02 -9.77 3.68
CA PRO A 108 -2.88 -9.19 2.36
C PRO A 108 -1.79 -8.11 2.37
N ILE A 109 -1.25 -7.82 1.20
CA ILE A 109 -0.15 -6.88 0.97
C ILE A 109 -0.62 -5.60 0.30
N PHE A 110 -0.26 -4.45 0.89
CA PHE A 110 -0.62 -3.13 0.37
C PHE A 110 0.42 -2.08 0.80
N GLY A 111 1.06 -1.45 -0.17
CA GLY A 111 2.23 -0.60 0.04
C GLY A 111 3.53 -1.39 0.25
N VAL A 112 4.65 -0.69 0.28
CA VAL A 112 5.99 -1.28 0.29
C VAL A 112 6.86 -0.64 1.37
N TYR A 113 7.61 -1.47 2.10
CA TYR A 113 8.64 -1.01 3.01
C TYR A 113 9.90 -0.61 2.26
N MET A 114 10.47 0.53 2.65
CA MET A 114 11.68 1.08 2.06
C MET A 114 12.76 1.23 3.12
N ILE A 115 14.01 1.10 2.69
CA ILE A 115 15.20 1.36 3.50
C ILE A 115 15.94 2.56 2.88
N ILE A 116 16.43 3.47 3.72
CA ILE A 116 17.23 4.61 3.28
C ILE A 116 18.58 4.10 2.76
N LYS A 117 18.89 4.40 1.50
CA LYS A 117 20.19 4.14 0.86
C LYS A 117 21.08 5.37 0.84
N LYS A 118 20.46 6.54 0.77
CA LYS A 118 21.11 7.85 0.90
C LYS A 118 20.15 8.80 1.60
N GLU A 119 20.62 9.43 2.67
CA GLU A 119 19.90 10.51 3.34
C GLU A 119 19.81 11.75 2.44
N GLY A 120 18.78 12.56 2.69
CA GLY A 120 18.54 13.78 1.95
C GLY A 120 17.19 14.38 2.32
N ARG A 121 16.99 15.65 1.97
CA ARG A 121 15.69 16.29 2.14
C ARG A 121 14.76 15.89 1.01
N ILE A 122 13.49 15.71 1.36
CA ILE A 122 12.38 15.50 0.44
C ILE A 122 11.27 16.49 0.78
N HIS A 123 10.54 16.94 -0.23
CA HIS A 123 9.40 17.85 -0.07
C HIS A 123 8.18 17.29 -0.79
N VAL A 124 7.01 17.77 -0.39
CA VAL A 124 5.79 17.55 -1.18
C VAL A 124 6.02 18.09 -2.60
N ASP A 125 5.47 17.38 -3.59
CA ASP A 125 5.63 17.65 -5.02
C ASP A 125 7.02 17.40 -5.63
N ASP A 126 7.97 16.86 -4.87
CA ASP A 126 9.21 16.34 -5.46
C ASP A 126 8.91 15.25 -6.50
N LYS A 127 9.61 15.32 -7.64
CA LYS A 127 9.55 14.28 -8.66
C LYS A 127 10.09 12.97 -8.10
N VAL A 128 9.34 11.90 -8.33
CA VAL A 128 9.70 10.54 -7.93
C VAL A 128 10.29 9.81 -9.14
N PHE A 129 11.54 9.35 -9.01
CA PHE A 129 12.19 8.53 -10.02
C PHE A 129 12.30 7.11 -9.51
N VAL A 130 11.90 6.15 -10.35
CA VAL A 130 11.79 4.75 -9.95
C VAL A 130 12.67 3.88 -10.85
N ARG A 131 13.40 2.96 -10.23
CA ARG A 131 14.02 1.83 -10.91
C ARG A 131 13.16 0.60 -10.66
N TYR A 132 12.76 -0.09 -11.73
CA TYR A 132 11.88 -1.26 -11.64
C TYR A 132 12.69 -2.56 -11.50
N LYS A 133 12.13 -3.53 -10.79
CA LYS A 133 12.54 -4.94 -10.84
C LYS A 133 11.69 -5.70 -11.86
N SER A 134 12.22 -6.82 -12.35
CA SER A 134 11.58 -7.66 -13.36
C SER A 134 10.25 -8.28 -12.88
N SER A 135 10.13 -8.59 -11.59
CA SER A 135 8.94 -9.18 -10.94
C SER A 135 8.47 -8.32 -9.75
N PRO A 136 7.15 -8.20 -9.49
CA PRO A 136 6.61 -7.55 -8.28
C PRO A 136 6.98 -8.28 -6.98
N PHE A 137 7.28 -9.58 -7.03
CA PHE A 137 7.62 -10.42 -5.88
C PHE A 137 8.88 -11.22 -6.15
#